data_AF-A0A5K1H8Y1-F1
#
_entry.id   AF-A0A5K1H8Y1-F1
#
_cell.length_a   1.000
_cell.length_b   1.000
_cell.length_c   1.000
_cell.angle_alpha   90.00
_cell.angle_beta   90.00
_cell.angle_gamma   90.00
#
_symmetry.space_group_name_H-M   'P 1'
#
loop_
_entity.id
_entity.type
_entity.pdbx_description
1 polymer ?
#
loop_
_entity_poly.entity_id
_entity_poly.type
_entity_poly.pdbx_seq_one_letter_code
_entity_poly.pdbx_strand_id
1 'polypeptide(L)'
;MMTRIVCPFVKVNNLIVDLQVHNPRTYPCPLVAHATKRRKDEPFLMPEALVRPGEFVIQNCVFRAGQNIETEKKFMRAGPRASQYFDPRSVRADIVCLGKVCPGINNIIRELVILLKETYRV
;
A
#
# COMPACT_ATOMS: atom_id res chain seq x y z
N MET A 1 -5.25 -3.10 20.41
CA MET A 1 -6.67 -3.47 20.28
C MET A 1 -6.78 -4.38 19.07
N MET A 2 -7.00 -5.69 19.25
CA MET A 2 -7.12 -6.64 18.14
C MET A 2 -8.44 -6.39 17.41
N THR A 3 -8.37 -5.90 16.18
CA THR A 3 -9.55 -5.77 15.32
C THR A 3 -10.03 -7.17 14.96
N ARG A 4 -11.14 -7.58 15.57
CA ARG A 4 -11.76 -8.89 15.28
C ARG A 4 -12.38 -8.81 13.89
N ILE A 5 -11.81 -9.54 12.94
CA ILE A 5 -12.27 -9.56 11.56
C ILE A 5 -13.50 -10.48 11.46
N VAL A 6 -14.62 -9.95 10.97
CA VAL A 6 -15.95 -10.58 11.03
C VAL A 6 -16.34 -11.33 9.73
N CYS A 7 -15.47 -11.36 8.72
CA CYS A 7 -15.83 -11.67 7.33
C CYS A 7 -14.67 -12.27 6.51
N PRO A 8 -14.94 -13.01 5.40
CA PRO A 8 -13.90 -13.61 4.58
C PRO A 8 -13.14 -12.58 3.73
N PHE A 9 -11.83 -12.50 3.93
CA PHE A 9 -10.92 -11.73 3.08
C PHE A 9 -10.44 -12.57 1.89
N VAL A 10 -10.36 -11.96 0.72
CA VAL A 10 -9.59 -12.56 -0.39
C VAL A 10 -8.11 -12.42 -0.04
N LYS A 11 -7.49 -13.50 0.44
CA LYS A 11 -6.04 -13.54 0.66
C LYS A 11 -5.37 -13.49 -0.70
N VAL A 12 -4.70 -12.38 -0.99
CA VAL A 12 -3.71 -12.32 -2.06
C VAL A 12 -2.40 -12.79 -1.45
N ASN A 13 -1.80 -13.82 -2.03
CA ASN A 13 -0.48 -14.30 -1.62
C ASN A 13 0.48 -13.11 -1.59
N ASN A 14 1.11 -12.91 -0.45
CA ASN A 14 2.16 -11.93 -0.30
C ASN A 14 3.29 -12.59 0.47
N LEU A 15 4.51 -12.26 0.07
CA LEU A 15 5.72 -12.91 0.54
C LEU A 15 5.80 -12.96 2.07
N ILE A 16 5.28 -11.96 2.78
CA ILE A 16 5.40 -11.86 4.24
C ILE A 16 4.52 -12.88 4.96
N VAL A 17 3.26 -13.01 4.54
CA VAL A 17 2.35 -14.00 5.12
C VAL A 17 2.77 -15.42 4.72
N ASP A 18 3.26 -15.59 3.50
CA ASP A 18 3.66 -16.90 3.00
C ASP A 18 5.01 -17.35 3.61
N LEU A 19 5.88 -16.42 4.01
CA LEU A 19 7.12 -16.69 4.75
C LEU A 19 6.92 -16.83 6.28
N GLN A 20 5.68 -16.77 6.78
CA GLN A 20 5.36 -16.92 8.22
C GLN A 20 6.17 -16.00 9.15
N VAL A 21 6.45 -14.76 8.72
CA VAL A 21 7.25 -13.83 9.53
C VAL A 21 6.39 -13.23 10.64
N HIS A 22 6.59 -13.68 11.88
CA HIS A 22 5.76 -13.30 13.03
C HIS A 22 6.08 -11.93 13.65
N ASN A 23 7.27 -11.38 13.38
CA ASN A 23 7.66 -10.06 13.88
C ASN A 23 8.68 -9.39 12.93
N PRO A 24 8.26 -9.00 11.72
CA PRO A 24 9.16 -8.40 10.75
C PRO A 24 9.67 -7.05 11.28
N ARG A 25 10.96 -6.77 11.07
CA ARG A 25 11.50 -5.42 11.29
C ARG A 25 10.75 -4.46 10.37
N THR A 26 10.44 -3.29 10.90
CA THR A 26 9.76 -2.23 10.13
C THR A 26 10.53 -0.93 10.24
N TYR A 27 10.40 -0.12 9.20
CA TYR A 27 11.00 1.19 9.05
C TYR A 27 9.88 2.22 8.89
N PRO A 28 10.06 3.46 9.38
CA PRO A 28 9.07 4.51 9.15
C PRO A 28 8.98 4.83 7.66
N CYS A 29 7.77 5.09 7.17
CA CYS A 29 7.59 5.48 5.78
C CYS A 29 8.08 6.92 5.56
N PRO A 30 8.89 7.19 4.51
CA PRO A 30 9.43 8.52 4.24
C PRO A 30 8.37 9.56 3.86
N LEU A 31 7.16 9.12 3.51
CA LEU A 31 6.01 9.99 3.20
C LEU A 31 5.30 10.54 4.44
N VAL A 32 5.58 9.98 5.63
CA VAL A 32 4.95 10.42 6.88
C VAL A 32 5.61 11.72 7.31
N ALA A 33 4.87 12.83 7.18
CA ALA A 33 5.39 14.13 7.56
C ALA A 33 5.49 14.28 9.09
N HIS A 34 6.60 14.85 9.55
CA HIS A 34 6.67 15.46 10.86
C HIS A 34 5.97 16.83 10.82
N ALA A 35 4.66 16.83 11.02
CA ALA A 35 3.78 17.96 11.34
C ALA A 35 3.60 19.10 10.30
N THR A 36 4.61 19.51 9.51
CA THR A 36 4.49 20.63 8.57
C THR A 36 5.37 20.46 7.34
N LYS A 37 4.83 20.82 6.16
CA LYS A 37 5.57 20.82 4.90
C LYS A 37 6.63 21.94 4.92
N ARG A 38 7.91 21.61 5.07
CA ARG A 38 9.04 22.56 5.16
C ARG A 38 9.54 23.02 3.79
N ARG A 39 9.42 22.20 2.74
CA ARG A 39 9.83 22.52 1.37
C ARG A 39 8.76 22.15 0.35
N LYS A 40 8.69 22.88 -0.77
CA LYS A 40 7.71 22.62 -1.85
C LYS A 40 7.82 21.20 -2.42
N ASP A 41 9.04 20.68 -2.47
CA ASP A 41 9.34 19.40 -3.13
C ASP A 41 9.38 18.22 -2.15
N GLU A 42 9.12 18.46 -0.85
CA GLU A 42 9.11 17.34 0.09
C GLU A 42 7.80 16.55 -0.02
N PRO A 43 7.88 15.21 -0.04
CA PRO A 43 6.70 14.36 0.02
C PRO A 43 5.99 14.59 1.34
N PHE A 44 4.72 14.96 1.28
CA PHE A 44 3.92 15.26 2.46
C PHE A 44 2.57 14.56 2.32
N LEU A 45 2.30 13.62 3.22
CA LEU A 45 0.97 13.05 3.41
C LEU A 45 0.47 13.34 4.81
N MET A 46 -0.78 13.78 4.89
CA MET A 46 -1.50 13.88 6.16
C MET A 46 -1.65 12.47 6.76
N PRO A 47 -1.57 12.31 8.10
CA PRO A 47 -1.77 11.02 8.76
C PRO A 47 -3.06 10.31 8.34
N GLU A 48 -4.11 11.05 8.01
CA GLU A 48 -5.41 10.54 7.57
C GLU A 48 -5.38 9.96 6.15
N ALA A 49 -4.41 10.34 5.33
CA ALA A 49 -4.21 9.78 3.99
C ALA A 49 -3.53 8.40 4.05
N LEU A 50 -2.87 8.07 5.16
CA LEU A 50 -2.23 6.78 5.36
C LEU A 50 -3.30 5.70 5.60
N VAL A 51 -3.08 4.55 4.98
CA VAL A 51 -3.95 3.42 5.18
C VAL A 51 -3.58 2.71 6.48
N ARG A 52 -4.58 2.41 7.30
CA ARG A 52 -4.37 1.70 8.56
C ARG A 52 -4.39 0.17 8.36
N PRO A 53 -3.71 -0.59 9.22
CA PRO A 53 -3.82 -2.04 9.23
C PRO A 53 -5.29 -2.48 9.36
N GLY A 54 -5.71 -3.41 8.50
CA GLY A 54 -7.08 -3.92 8.48
C GLY A 54 -8.08 -3.07 7.69
N GLU A 55 -7.66 -1.99 7.02
CA GLU A 55 -8.54 -1.28 6.09
C GLU A 55 -8.73 -2.04 4.77
N PHE A 56 -9.96 -2.02 4.28
CA PHE A 56 -10.36 -2.74 3.07
C PHE A 56 -11.35 -1.93 2.24
N VAL A 57 -11.45 -2.29 0.98
CA VAL A 57 -12.50 -1.87 0.06
C VAL A 57 -13.40 -3.05 -0.23
N ILE A 58 -14.70 -2.81 -0.37
CA ILE A 58 -15.70 -3.84 -0.62
C ILE A 58 -15.86 -3.99 -2.13
N GLN A 59 -16.02 -5.23 -2.63
CA GLN A 59 -16.21 -5.49 -4.05
C GLN A 59 -17.47 -4.81 -4.60
N ASN A 60 -18.60 -4.99 -3.93
CA ASN A 60 -19.85 -4.35 -4.28
C ASN A 60 -20.14 -3.23 -3.28
N CYS A 61 -20.19 -1.99 -3.76
CA CYS A 61 -20.51 -0.83 -2.94
C CYS A 61 -22.00 -0.44 -3.00
N VAL A 62 -22.82 -1.18 -3.75
CA VAL A 62 -24.25 -0.93 -3.91
C VAL A 62 -25.03 -1.96 -3.10
N PHE A 63 -25.77 -1.48 -2.10
CA PHE A 63 -26.57 -2.30 -1.20
C PHE A 63 -28.05 -1.92 -1.27
N ARG A 64 -28.92 -2.93 -1.26
CA ARG A 64 -30.36 -2.79 -1.10
C ARG A 64 -30.75 -3.05 0.34
N ALA A 65 -31.90 -2.53 0.75
CA ALA A 65 -32.45 -2.78 2.09
C ALA A 65 -32.53 -4.30 2.35
N GLY A 66 -31.99 -4.74 3.50
CA GLY A 66 -31.94 -6.14 3.91
C GLY A 66 -30.71 -6.93 3.46
N GLN A 67 -29.82 -6.37 2.62
CA GLN A 67 -28.56 -7.03 2.28
C GLN A 67 -27.52 -6.88 3.40
N ASN A 68 -26.79 -7.96 3.70
CA ASN A 68 -25.73 -7.96 4.70
C ASN A 68 -24.38 -7.60 4.05
N ILE A 69 -23.73 -6.56 4.58
CA ILE A 69 -22.41 -6.08 4.15
C ILE A 69 -21.29 -7.03 4.64
N GLU A 70 -21.50 -7.75 5.74
CA GLU A 70 -20.50 -8.62 6.36
C GLU A 70 -20.13 -9.81 5.49
N THR A 71 -21.08 -10.31 4.69
CA THR A 71 -20.84 -11.45 3.80
C THR A 71 -20.10 -11.07 2.52
N GLU A 72 -19.92 -9.77 2.25
CA GLU A 72 -19.32 -9.34 0.99
C GLU A 72 -17.81 -9.46 0.93
N LYS A 73 -17.33 -9.71 -0.29
CA LYS A 73 -15.90 -9.84 -0.56
C LYS A 73 -15.18 -8.51 -0.35
N LYS A 74 -14.04 -8.60 0.33
CA LYS A 74 -13.19 -7.46 0.70
C LYS A 74 -11.79 -7.61 0.13
N PHE A 75 -11.25 -6.50 -0.36
CA PHE A 75 -9.88 -6.38 -0.83
C PHE A 75 -9.11 -5.43 0.10
N MET A 76 -7.86 -5.75 0.40
CA MET A 76 -7.03 -4.82 1.18
C MET A 76 -6.86 -3.50 0.44
N ARG A 77 -7.06 -2.38 1.14
CA ARG A 77 -6.94 -1.06 0.53
C ARG A 77 -5.49 -0.77 0.15
N ALA A 78 -5.20 -0.42 -1.09
CA ALA A 78 -3.86 0.02 -1.50
C ALA A 78 -3.55 1.43 -0.97
N GLY A 79 -2.27 1.74 -0.79
CA GLY A 79 -1.82 3.09 -0.44
C GLY A 79 -0.64 3.13 0.53
N PRO A 80 -0.16 4.34 0.87
CA PRO A 80 0.96 4.53 1.79
C PRO A 80 0.59 4.10 3.21
N ARG A 81 1.57 3.57 3.94
CA ARG A 81 1.44 3.08 5.32
C ARG A 81 2.37 3.87 6.22
N ALA A 82 2.09 3.94 7.52
CA ALA A 82 2.98 4.59 8.47
C ALA A 82 4.35 3.89 8.58
N SER A 83 4.39 2.59 8.34
CA SER A 83 5.59 1.76 8.36
C SER A 83 5.68 0.85 7.13
N GLN A 84 6.91 0.47 6.79
CA GLN A 84 7.27 -0.40 5.68
C GLN A 84 8.26 -1.47 6.13
N TYR A 85 8.42 -2.53 5.34
CA TYR A 85 9.25 -3.68 5.72
C TYR A 85 10.71 -3.58 5.26
N PHE A 86 10.96 -2.93 4.13
CA PHE A 86 12.30 -2.79 3.58
C PHE A 86 12.93 -1.46 4.01
N ASP A 87 14.21 -1.47 4.36
CA ASP A 87 15.00 -0.24 4.48
C ASP A 87 15.30 0.28 3.08
N PRO A 88 14.82 1.48 2.69
CA PRO A 88 15.06 2.00 1.34
C PRO A 88 16.53 2.00 0.92
N ARG A 89 17.45 2.23 1.87
CA ARG A 89 18.90 2.27 1.59
C ARG A 89 19.49 0.92 1.16
N SER A 90 18.77 -0.17 1.45
CA SER A 90 19.18 -1.53 1.12
C SER A 90 18.44 -2.11 -0.09
N VAL A 91 17.40 -1.43 -0.58
CA VAL A 91 16.58 -1.91 -1.69
C VAL A 91 17.33 -1.72 -3.01
N ARG A 92 17.21 -2.71 -3.89
CA ARG A 92 17.49 -2.56 -5.32
C ARG A 92 16.24 -3.00 -6.06
N ALA A 93 15.71 -2.12 -6.90
CA ALA A 93 14.44 -2.36 -7.60
C ALA A 93 14.70 -2.52 -9.09
N ASP A 94 14.30 -3.68 -9.63
CA ASP A 94 14.33 -3.97 -11.06
C ASP A 94 12.90 -3.97 -11.61
N ILE A 95 12.70 -3.30 -12.74
CA ILE A 95 11.40 -3.22 -13.41
C ILE A 95 11.50 -3.96 -14.74
N VAL A 96 10.69 -5.00 -14.92
CA VAL A 96 10.56 -5.75 -16.17
C VAL A 96 9.14 -5.62 -16.71
N CYS A 97 9.02 -5.26 -17.99
CA CYS A 97 7.75 -5.23 -18.69
C CYS A 97 7.67 -6.43 -19.64
N LEU A 98 6.72 -7.32 -19.39
CA LEU A 98 6.51 -8.54 -20.17
C LEU A 98 5.31 -8.39 -21.10
N GLY A 99 5.39 -9.01 -22.27
CA GLY A 99 4.29 -9.02 -23.25
C GLY A 99 4.35 -7.87 -24.25
N LYS A 100 3.19 -7.53 -24.82
CA LYS A 100 3.06 -6.46 -25.83
C LYS A 100 2.98 -5.08 -25.16
N VAL A 101 3.49 -4.07 -25.85
CA VAL A 101 3.40 -2.67 -25.41
C VAL A 101 1.94 -2.24 -25.35
N CYS A 102 1.57 -1.60 -24.25
CA CYS A 102 0.24 -1.03 -24.00
C CYS A 102 0.38 0.49 -23.78
N PRO A 103 -0.58 1.32 -24.24
CA PRO A 103 -0.59 2.74 -23.92
C PRO A 103 -0.45 3.00 -22.42
N GLY A 104 0.47 3.89 -22.04
CA GLY A 104 0.69 4.29 -20.65
C GLY A 104 1.81 3.54 -19.92
N ILE A 105 2.41 2.48 -20.50
CA ILE A 105 3.49 1.72 -19.83
C ILE A 105 4.69 2.60 -19.47
N ASN A 106 5.07 3.54 -20.34
CA ASN A 106 6.16 4.47 -20.06
C ASN A 106 5.84 5.42 -18.90
N ASN A 107 4.57 5.82 -18.75
CA ASN A 107 4.15 6.65 -17.63
C ASN A 107 4.22 5.84 -16.32
N ILE A 108 3.80 4.57 -16.34
CA ILE A 108 3.91 3.67 -15.18
C ILE A 108 5.38 3.52 -14.77
N ILE A 109 6.28 3.21 -15.72
CA ILE A 109 7.71 3.08 -15.44
C ILE A 109 8.26 4.39 -14.88
N ARG A 110 7.95 5.53 -15.50
CA ARG A 110 8.41 6.85 -15.05
C ARG A 110 7.97 7.14 -13.62
N GLU A 111 6.68 6.99 -13.30
CA GLU A 111 6.17 7.28 -11.96
C GLU A 111 6.75 6.33 -10.90
N LEU A 112 6.95 5.04 -11.23
CA LEU A 112 7.62 4.09 -10.34
C LEU A 112 9.07 4.51 -10.05
N VAL A 113 9.83 4.87 -11.09
CA VAL A 113 11.23 5.29 -10.96
C VAL A 113 11.35 6.58 -10.15
N ILE A 114 10.50 7.58 -10.43
CA ILE A 114 10.48 8.85 -9.68
C ILE A 114 10.13 8.60 -8.22
N LEU A 115 9.12 7.78 -7.94
CA LEU A 115 8.72 7.47 -6.57
C LEU A 115 9.86 6.78 -5.80
N LEU A 116 10.47 5.75 -6.37
CA LEU A 116 11.58 5.02 -5.75
C LEU A 116 12.78 5.94 -5.48
N LYS A 117 13.17 6.76 -6.45
CA LYS A 117 14.34 7.64 -6.36
C LYS A 117 14.12 8.85 -5.45
N GLU A 118 13.06 9.63 -5.69
CA GLU A 118 12.89 10.93 -5.05
C GLU A 118 12.25 10.81 -3.66
N THR A 119 11.31 9.87 -3.48
CA THR A 119 10.61 9.67 -2.20
C THR A 119 11.34 8.67 -1.31
N TYR A 120 11.59 7.47 -1.82
CA TYR A 120 12.20 6.42 -1.01
C TYR A 120 13.72 6.50 -0.96
N ARG A 121 14.36 7.18 -1.92
CA ARG A 121 15.83 7.26 -2.04
C ARG A 121 16.47 5.87 -2.12
N VAL A 122 15.81 5.01 -2.89
CA VAL A 122 16.31 3.71 -3.37
C VAL A 122 17.39 3.94 -4.42
#